data_AF-A0A7G8HLT3-F1
#
_entry.id   AF-A0A7G8HLT3-F1
#
_cell.length_a   1.000
_cell.length_b   1.000
_cell.length_c   1.000
_cell.angle_alpha   90.00
_cell.angle_beta   90.00
_cell.angle_gamma   90.00
#
_symmetry.space_group_name_H-M   'P 1'
#
loop_
_entity.id
_entity.type
_entity.pdbx_description
1 polymer ?
#
loop_
_entity_poly.entity_id
_entity_poly.type
_entity_poly.pdbx_seq_one_letter_code
_entity_poly.pdbx_strand_id
1 'polypeptide(L)'
;MDETRESRGHLAAIVGIGLLVIGFFVVGVIGVKVWGHQVELTRSFEQCMESAPFKKSFNVARPENLLSADQLQNHFEEFDRIVEVTGLPPIWNGKTLVPWKSFHQDSIAFARQCHLRLGIDQPQRQLKGTYSKPVLDPDSPIWAPS
;
A
#
# COMPACT_ATOMS: atom_id res chain seq x y z
N MET A 1 -30.85 -0.08 -62.32
CA MET A 1 -31.39 -0.31 -60.97
C MET A 1 -30.26 -0.90 -60.14
N ASP A 2 -29.30 -0.09 -59.68
CA ASP A 2 -28.21 -0.57 -58.79
C ASP A 2 -27.43 0.52 -58.00
N GLU A 3 -27.87 1.78 -57.95
CA GLU A 3 -27.09 2.84 -57.27
C GLU A 3 -27.43 3.04 -55.77
N THR A 4 -28.53 2.47 -55.28
CA THR A 4 -28.99 2.71 -53.90
C THR A 4 -28.44 1.75 -52.85
N ARG A 5 -27.78 0.66 -53.26
CA ARG A 5 -27.30 -0.40 -52.35
C ARG A 5 -25.89 -0.14 -51.82
N GLU A 6 -25.03 0.43 -52.66
CA GLU A 6 -23.63 0.77 -52.35
C GLU A 6 -23.55 1.94 -51.34
N SER A 7 -24.34 2.99 -51.56
CA SER A 7 -24.40 4.18 -50.68
C SER A 7 -24.79 3.85 -49.23
N ARG A 8 -25.73 2.90 -49.02
CA ARG A 8 -26.15 2.47 -47.68
C ARG A 8 -25.07 1.68 -46.93
N GLY A 9 -24.25 0.91 -47.63
CA GLY A 9 -23.15 0.14 -47.04
C GLY A 9 -22.02 1.03 -46.53
N HIS A 10 -21.67 2.07 -47.28
CA HIS A 10 -20.63 3.03 -46.88
C HIS A 10 -21.06 3.91 -45.70
N LEU A 11 -22.31 4.39 -45.68
CA LEU A 11 -22.85 5.14 -44.54
C LEU A 11 -22.90 4.28 -43.26
N ALA A 12 -23.34 3.02 -43.36
CA ALA A 12 -23.34 2.10 -42.22
C ALA A 12 -21.92 1.79 -41.70
N ALA A 13 -20.95 1.63 -42.62
CA ALA A 13 -19.54 1.42 -42.27
C ALA A 13 -18.92 2.65 -41.60
N ILE A 14 -19.19 3.87 -42.10
CA ILE A 14 -18.68 5.12 -41.53
C ILE A 14 -19.27 5.37 -40.13
N VAL A 15 -20.56 5.11 -39.94
CA VAL A 15 -21.22 5.21 -38.62
C VAL A 15 -20.65 4.17 -37.64
N GLY A 16 -20.43 2.94 -38.09
CA GLY A 16 -19.82 1.88 -37.27
C GLY A 16 -18.38 2.19 -36.85
N ILE A 17 -17.55 2.71 -37.76
CA ILE A 17 -16.17 3.11 -37.48
C ILE A 17 -16.14 4.33 -36.55
N GLY A 18 -17.01 5.32 -36.78
CA GLY A 18 -17.11 6.50 -35.91
C GLY A 18 -17.48 6.15 -34.46
N LEU A 19 -18.45 5.23 -34.27
CA LEU A 19 -18.84 4.74 -32.94
C LEU A 19 -17.74 3.93 -32.26
N LEU A 20 -16.99 3.10 -33.01
CA LEU A 20 -15.84 2.36 -32.48
C LEU A 20 -14.75 3.31 -32.00
N VAL A 21 -14.41 4.32 -32.80
CA VAL A 21 -13.39 5.32 -32.44
C VAL A 21 -13.81 6.09 -31.19
N ILE A 22 -15.05 6.57 -31.12
CA ILE A 22 -15.58 7.24 -29.92
C ILE A 22 -15.54 6.30 -28.70
N GLY A 23 -15.95 5.03 -28.87
CA GLY A 23 -15.87 4.03 -27.81
C GLY A 23 -14.44 3.82 -27.28
N PHE A 24 -13.46 3.68 -28.17
CA PHE A 24 -12.05 3.55 -27.78
C PHE A 24 -11.51 4.82 -27.10
N PHE A 25 -11.88 6.01 -27.55
CA PHE A 25 -11.49 7.26 -26.90
C PHE A 25 -12.09 7.38 -25.50
N VAL A 26 -13.37 7.07 -25.33
CA VAL A 26 -14.03 7.13 -24.01
C VAL A 26 -13.41 6.11 -23.05
N VAL A 27 -13.19 4.86 -23.48
CA VAL A 27 -12.54 3.84 -22.66
C VAL A 27 -11.10 4.22 -22.32
N GLY A 28 -10.34 4.78 -23.28
CA GLY A 28 -8.98 5.26 -23.08
C GLY A 28 -8.89 6.40 -22.06
N VAL A 29 -9.76 7.41 -22.17
CA VAL A 29 -9.79 8.55 -21.23
C VAL A 29 -10.20 8.12 -19.82
N ILE A 30 -11.19 7.23 -19.69
CA ILE A 30 -11.60 6.68 -18.38
C ILE A 30 -10.45 5.88 -17.77
N GLY A 31 -9.77 5.03 -18.56
CA GLY A 31 -8.63 4.25 -18.10
C GLY A 31 -7.49 5.12 -17.56
N VAL A 32 -7.12 6.18 -18.29
CA VAL A 32 -6.08 7.14 -17.86
C VAL A 32 -6.49 7.86 -16.57
N LYS A 33 -7.74 8.29 -16.45
CA LYS A 33 -8.24 9.02 -15.27
C LYS A 33 -8.28 8.13 -14.02
N VAL A 34 -8.76 6.89 -14.16
CA VAL A 34 -8.78 5.91 -13.05
C VAL A 34 -7.35 5.56 -12.62
N TRP A 35 -6.45 5.32 -13.58
CA TRP A 35 -5.06 5.01 -13.26
C TRP A 35 -4.36 6.19 -12.58
N GLY A 36 -4.56 7.41 -13.07
CA GLY A 36 -4.03 8.63 -12.47
C GLY A 36 -4.53 8.84 -11.03
N HIS A 37 -5.83 8.60 -10.80
CA HIS A 37 -6.40 8.66 -9.45
C HIS A 37 -5.79 7.62 -8.51
N GLN A 38 -5.59 6.38 -8.99
CA GLN A 38 -4.98 5.31 -8.21
C GLN A 38 -3.53 5.63 -7.81
N VAL A 39 -2.76 6.23 -8.73
CA VAL A 39 -1.37 6.66 -8.47
C VAL A 39 -1.32 7.78 -7.43
N GLU A 40 -2.19 8.79 -7.57
CA GLU A 40 -2.24 9.91 -6.64
C GLU A 40 -2.67 9.48 -5.22
N LEU A 41 -3.69 8.61 -5.14
CA LEU A 41 -4.14 8.03 -3.88
C LEU A 41 -3.03 7.20 -3.21
N THR A 42 -2.28 6.41 -4.00
CA THR A 42 -1.14 5.64 -3.48
C THR A 42 -0.05 6.56 -2.93
N ARG A 43 0.27 7.65 -3.62
CA ARG A 43 1.25 8.64 -3.15
C ARG A 43 0.78 9.34 -1.87
N SER A 44 -0.49 9.67 -1.78
CA SER A 44 -1.07 10.29 -0.57
C SER A 44 -1.02 9.32 0.61
N PHE A 45 -1.29 8.04 0.35
CA PHE A 45 -1.16 6.99 1.35
C PHE A 45 0.29 6.83 1.82
N GLU A 46 1.25 6.75 0.89
CA GLU A 46 2.68 6.74 1.18
C GLU A 46 3.10 7.88 2.09
N GLN A 47 2.70 9.10 1.76
CA GLN A 47 2.98 10.29 2.56
C GLN A 47 2.38 10.22 3.97
N CYS A 48 1.15 9.71 4.10
CA CYS A 48 0.55 9.49 5.41
C CYS A 48 1.39 8.50 6.24
N MET A 49 1.82 7.40 5.62
CA MET A 49 2.61 6.33 6.23
C MET A 49 4.05 6.70 6.60
N GLU A 50 4.59 7.82 6.12
CA GLU A 50 5.98 8.23 6.42
C GLU A 50 6.26 8.38 7.92
N SER A 51 5.24 8.68 8.71
CA SER A 51 5.38 8.80 10.17
C SER A 51 5.12 7.49 10.94
N ALA A 52 4.78 6.40 10.24
CA ALA A 52 4.47 5.10 10.82
C ALA A 52 5.70 4.49 11.52
N PRO A 53 5.49 3.66 12.56
CA PRO A 53 6.57 3.02 13.31
C PRO A 53 7.58 2.25 12.43
N PHE A 54 7.11 1.46 11.45
CA PHE A 54 8.00 0.71 10.55
C PHE A 54 8.85 1.59 9.63
N LYS A 55 8.36 2.75 9.19
CA LYS A 55 9.17 3.68 8.38
C LYS A 55 10.28 4.33 9.20
N LYS A 56 10.00 4.61 10.47
CA LYS A 56 10.98 5.20 11.39
C LYS A 56 12.07 4.20 11.77
N SER A 57 11.73 2.94 12.04
CA SER A 57 12.71 1.92 12.47
C SER A 57 13.77 1.58 11.42
N PHE A 58 13.55 1.84 10.13
CA PHE A 58 14.59 1.68 9.11
C PHE A 58 15.60 2.83 9.05
N ASN A 59 15.27 3.98 9.65
CA ASN A 59 16.08 5.21 9.59
C ASN A 59 16.74 5.55 10.94
N VAL A 60 16.70 4.65 11.92
CA VAL A 60 17.33 4.86 13.22
C VAL A 60 18.76 4.32 13.24
N ALA A 61 19.65 5.03 13.95
CA ALA A 61 21.01 4.55 14.14
C ALA A 61 21.02 3.22 14.90
N ARG A 62 21.95 2.35 14.52
CA ARG A 62 22.10 1.04 15.14
C ARG A 62 22.49 1.18 16.62
N PRO A 63 22.05 0.25 17.50
CA PRO A 63 22.33 0.32 18.94
C PRO A 63 23.82 0.48 19.25
N GLU A 64 24.71 -0.19 18.51
CA GLU A 64 26.16 -0.17 18.74
C GLU A 64 26.78 1.21 18.54
N ASN A 65 26.10 2.10 17.79
CA ASN A 65 26.56 3.47 17.56
C ASN A 65 26.03 4.46 18.61
N LEU A 66 25.08 4.05 19.46
CA LEU A 66 24.37 4.92 20.40
C LEU A 66 24.58 4.53 21.86
N LEU A 67 24.82 3.25 22.12
CA LEU A 67 24.89 2.69 23.46
C LEU A 67 26.35 2.53 23.91
N SER A 68 26.60 2.71 25.21
CA SER A 68 27.86 2.30 25.83
C SER A 68 27.99 0.77 25.87
N ALA A 69 29.17 0.25 26.20
CA ALA A 69 29.39 -1.20 26.32
C ALA A 69 28.43 -1.87 27.32
N ASP A 70 28.26 -1.29 28.51
CA ASP A 70 27.34 -1.84 29.52
C ASP A 70 25.88 -1.78 29.06
N GLN A 71 25.49 -0.71 28.35
CA GLN A 71 24.14 -0.59 27.77
C GLN A 71 23.92 -1.59 26.64
N LEU A 72 24.95 -1.90 25.86
CA LEU A 72 24.88 -2.87 24.78
C LEU A 72 24.74 -4.29 25.33
N GLN A 73 25.42 -4.61 26.43
CA GLN A 73 25.23 -5.88 27.13
C GLN A 73 23.78 -6.04 27.60
N ASN A 74 23.25 -5.03 28.28
CA ASN A 74 21.84 -5.02 28.71
C ASN A 74 20.86 -5.12 27.52
N HIS A 75 21.20 -4.51 26.38
CA HIS A 75 20.41 -4.58 25.16
C HIS A 75 20.31 -6.01 24.62
N PHE A 76 21.43 -6.76 24.60
CA PHE A 76 21.41 -8.16 24.18
C PHE A 76 20.66 -9.06 25.16
N GLU A 77 20.79 -8.85 26.47
CA GLU A 77 20.01 -9.59 27.47
C GLU A 77 18.50 -9.33 27.34
N GLU A 78 18.10 -8.09 27.06
CA GLU A 78 16.71 -7.75 26.77
C GLU A 78 16.23 -8.37 25.46
N PHE A 79 17.08 -8.41 24.43
CA PHE A 79 16.78 -9.09 23.17
C PHE A 79 16.44 -10.56 23.41
N ASP A 80 17.33 -11.28 24.08
CA ASP A 80 17.17 -12.72 24.36
C ASP A 80 15.92 -12.98 25.20
N ARG A 81 15.67 -12.17 26.22
CA ARG A 81 14.45 -12.26 27.04
C ARG A 81 13.17 -12.10 26.22
N ILE A 82 13.12 -11.13 25.29
CA ILE A 82 11.92 -10.93 24.47
C ILE A 82 11.74 -12.10 23.48
N VAL A 83 12.84 -12.62 22.91
CA VAL A 83 12.80 -13.80 22.04
C VAL A 83 12.30 -15.02 22.81
N GLU A 84 12.78 -15.25 24.03
CA GLU A 84 12.33 -16.36 24.89
C GLU A 84 10.83 -16.29 25.15
N VAL A 85 10.31 -15.10 25.47
CA VAL A 85 8.89 -14.90 25.80
C VAL A 85 7.98 -14.95 24.58
N THR A 86 8.42 -14.41 23.44
CA THR A 86 7.55 -14.17 22.27
C THR A 86 7.80 -15.11 21.10
N GLY A 87 8.94 -15.81 21.09
CA GLY A 87 9.42 -16.61 19.96
C GLY A 87 9.83 -15.79 18.73
N LEU A 88 9.82 -14.46 18.80
CA LEU A 88 10.08 -13.57 17.68
C LEU A 88 11.17 -12.54 18.01
N PRO A 89 12.04 -12.18 17.05
CA PRO A 89 13.04 -11.15 17.27
C PRO A 89 12.37 -9.78 17.49
N PRO A 90 12.70 -9.06 18.59
CA PRO A 90 12.19 -7.71 18.79
C PRO A 90 12.75 -6.73 17.76
N ILE A 91 12.09 -5.58 17.63
CA ILE A 91 12.49 -4.50 16.74
C ILE A 91 13.14 -3.37 17.55
N TRP A 92 14.28 -2.88 17.08
CA TRP A 92 14.86 -1.64 17.59
C TRP A 92 14.12 -0.42 17.02
N ASN A 93 13.55 0.41 17.88
CA ASN A 93 12.82 1.61 17.46
C ASN A 93 13.65 2.91 17.52
N GLY A 94 14.97 2.80 17.74
CA GLY A 94 15.86 3.94 17.96
C GLY A 94 16.06 4.31 19.43
N LYS A 95 15.29 3.71 20.34
CA LYS A 95 15.39 3.95 21.78
C LYS A 95 15.40 2.66 22.61
N THR A 96 14.55 1.70 22.27
CA THR A 96 14.38 0.43 23.00
C THR A 96 13.99 -0.69 22.05
N LEU A 97 14.09 -1.93 22.54
CA LEU A 97 13.57 -3.11 21.89
C LEU A 97 12.07 -3.22 22.15
N VAL A 98 11.30 -3.36 21.08
CA VAL A 98 9.85 -3.56 21.15
C VAL A 98 9.48 -4.94 20.59
N PRO A 99 8.57 -5.68 21.24
CA PRO A 99 8.09 -6.96 20.71
C PRO A 99 7.55 -6.82 19.29
N TRP A 100 7.91 -7.76 18.41
CA TRP A 100 7.54 -7.76 16.99
C TRP A 100 6.04 -7.59 16.78
N LYS A 101 5.23 -8.30 17.59
CA LYS A 101 3.77 -8.30 17.48
C LYS A 101 3.19 -6.92 17.79
N SER A 102 3.59 -6.32 18.91
CA SER A 102 3.15 -4.97 19.30
C SER A 102 3.54 -3.94 18.24
N PHE A 103 4.78 -4.02 17.74
CA PHE A 103 5.26 -3.13 16.70
C PHE A 103 4.45 -3.22 15.39
N HIS A 104 4.10 -4.43 14.96
CA HIS A 104 3.26 -4.63 13.79
C HIS A 104 1.82 -4.16 14.02
N GLN A 105 1.26 -4.42 15.20
CA GLN A 105 -0.08 -3.92 15.55
C GLN A 105 -0.16 -2.39 15.50
N ASP A 106 0.83 -1.69 16.04
CA ASP A 106 0.89 -0.22 15.99
C ASP A 106 1.01 0.30 14.55
N SER A 107 1.83 -0.37 13.73
CA SER A 107 2.00 -0.05 12.31
C SER A 107 0.70 -0.24 11.52
N ILE A 108 -0.03 -1.32 11.81
CA ILE A 108 -1.32 -1.63 11.20
C ILE A 108 -2.41 -0.65 11.68
N ALA A 109 -2.45 -0.31 12.96
CA ALA A 109 -3.37 0.70 13.47
C ALA A 109 -3.14 2.08 12.81
N PHE A 110 -1.88 2.43 12.59
CA PHE A 110 -1.51 3.64 11.85
C PHE A 110 -1.98 3.59 10.38
N ALA A 111 -1.77 2.46 9.70
CA ALA A 111 -2.28 2.26 8.34
C ALA A 111 -3.81 2.41 8.26
N ARG A 112 -4.55 1.90 9.27
CA ARG A 112 -6.01 2.07 9.36
C ARG A 112 -6.40 3.55 9.43
N GLN A 113 -5.68 4.36 10.22
CA GLN A 113 -5.94 5.80 10.28
C GLN A 113 -5.71 6.48 8.93
N CYS A 114 -4.67 6.09 8.19
CA CYS A 114 -4.42 6.58 6.84
C CYS A 114 -5.52 6.16 5.85
N HIS A 115 -6.02 4.92 5.94
CA HIS A 115 -7.16 4.47 5.14
C HIS A 115 -8.39 5.34 5.40
N LEU A 116 -8.77 5.52 6.66
CA LEU A 116 -9.92 6.33 7.06
C LEU A 116 -9.79 7.79 6.59
N ARG A 117 -8.61 8.40 6.75
CA ARG A 117 -8.35 9.79 6.35
C ARG A 117 -8.46 10.00 4.83
N LEU A 118 -8.10 9.00 4.04
CA LEU A 118 -8.04 9.07 2.58
C LEU A 118 -9.26 8.43 1.89
N GLY A 119 -10.21 7.86 2.66
CA GLY A 119 -11.38 7.17 2.12
C GLY A 119 -11.01 5.90 1.33
N ILE A 120 -10.04 5.13 1.84
CA ILE A 120 -9.60 3.86 1.24
C ILE A 120 -10.35 2.72 1.92
N ASP A 121 -11.27 2.09 1.21
CA ASP A 121 -12.09 0.97 1.70
C ASP A 121 -11.66 -0.39 1.11
N GLN A 122 -10.98 -0.36 -0.04
CA GLN A 122 -10.51 -1.55 -0.77
C GLN A 122 -9.06 -1.32 -1.22
N PRO A 123 -8.09 -1.31 -0.28
CA PRO A 123 -6.68 -0.98 -0.57
C PRO A 123 -6.07 -1.84 -1.68
N GLN A 124 -6.43 -3.12 -1.80
CA GLN A 124 -5.93 -4.00 -2.87
C GLN A 124 -6.39 -3.59 -4.27
N ARG A 125 -7.50 -2.84 -4.38
CA ARG A 125 -8.02 -2.33 -5.66
C ARG A 125 -7.67 -0.85 -5.88
N GLN A 126 -7.56 -0.08 -4.80
CA GLN A 126 -7.40 1.38 -4.81
C GLN A 126 -5.94 1.83 -4.71
N LEU A 127 -5.04 1.01 -4.17
CA LEU A 127 -3.61 1.32 -4.04
C LEU A 127 -2.79 0.52 -5.05
N LYS A 128 -1.52 0.89 -5.20
CA LYS A 128 -0.53 0.18 -6.04
C LYS A 128 0.64 -0.35 -5.21
N GLY A 129 1.37 -1.30 -5.80
CA GLY A 129 2.66 -1.75 -5.30
C GLY A 129 2.56 -2.46 -3.95
N THR A 130 3.47 -2.12 -3.03
CA THR A 130 3.53 -2.77 -1.72
C THR A 130 2.28 -2.52 -0.88
N TYR A 131 1.67 -1.33 -1.00
CA TYR A 131 0.51 -0.91 -0.21
C TYR A 131 -0.81 -1.55 -0.65
N SER A 132 -0.84 -2.17 -1.84
CA SER A 132 -1.99 -2.99 -2.25
C SER A 132 -1.89 -4.44 -1.76
N LYS A 133 -0.88 -4.81 -0.95
CA LYS A 133 -0.73 -6.17 -0.44
C LYS A 133 -1.59 -6.38 0.80
N PRO A 134 -2.18 -7.58 1.00
CA PRO A 134 -2.96 -7.91 2.20
C PRO A 134 -2.21 -7.69 3.51
N VAL A 135 -0.89 -7.86 3.52
CA VAL A 135 -0.06 -7.62 4.70
C VAL A 135 -0.04 -6.17 5.18
N LEU A 136 -0.32 -5.21 4.32
CA LEU A 136 -0.44 -3.80 4.70
C LEU A 136 -1.89 -3.35 4.87
N ASP A 137 -2.84 -4.28 4.75
CA ASP A 137 -4.25 -4.02 5.00
C ASP A 137 -4.61 -4.40 6.45
N PRO A 138 -4.99 -3.42 7.29
CA PRO A 138 -5.40 -3.65 8.67
C PRO A 138 -6.58 -4.57 8.87
N ASP A 139 -7.44 -4.67 7.86
CA ASP A 139 -8.65 -5.48 7.92
C ASP A 139 -8.44 -6.84 7.22
N SER A 140 -7.19 -7.14 6.84
CA SER A 140 -6.85 -8.42 6.24
C SER A 140 -7.05 -9.59 7.21
N PRO A 141 -7.62 -10.72 6.74
CA PRO A 141 -7.78 -11.92 7.54
C PRO A 141 -6.46 -12.49 8.11
N ILE A 142 -5.32 -12.14 7.53
CA ILE A 142 -4.01 -12.60 8.04
C ILE A 142 -3.70 -12.05 9.43
N TRP A 143 -4.37 -10.97 9.84
CA TRP A 143 -4.23 -10.34 11.15
C TRP A 143 -5.35 -10.73 12.12
N ALA A 144 -6.32 -11.52 11.66
CA ALA A 144 -7.36 -12.04 12.55
C ALA A 144 -6.69 -12.88 13.67
N PRO A 145 -7.14 -12.73 14.92
CA PRO A 145 -6.66 -13.59 16.00
C PRO A 145 -6.98 -15.05 15.64
N SER A 146 -5.93 -15.88 15.58
CA SER A 146 -6.00 -17.32 15.34
C SER A 146 -6.57 -18.07 16.54
#